data_AF-A0A2T2UMN2-F1
#
_entry.id   AF-A0A2T2UMN2-F1
#
_cell.length_a   1.000
_cell.length_b   1.000
_cell.length_c   1.000
_cell.angle_alpha   90.00
_cell.angle_beta   90.00
_cell.angle_gamma   90.00
#
_symmetry.space_group_name_H-M   'P 1'
#
loop_
_entity.id
_entity.type
_entity.pdbx_description
1 polymer ?
#
loop_
_entity_poly.entity_id
_entity_poly.type
_entity_poly.pdbx_seq_one_letter_code
_entity_poly.pdbx_strand_id
1 'polypeptide(L)'
;RNLAQVRGCLSEPRTLELARAFGSPVLIDSNLRDGSLRGAARDRGIPMLVYEAGEALRMDEVSIRAGIRGITSVMRELGMLPPTRQRRQSAEPVQALGSSWLRAGDSGLFRSRVRLGARVRKGDVVGVLASPFGGSEAAIHAHTTGIVIGMTQIPLLNEGDAACHIAEVERPTAAEKAIDAFHDHYLSEDAPA
;
A
#
# COMPACT_ATOMS: atom_id res chain seq x y z
N ARG A 1 -6.79 -1.50 -6.98
CA ARG A 1 -6.67 -2.16 -5.67
C ARG A 1 -5.36 -1.78 -5.02
N ASN A 2 -5.38 -1.43 -3.74
CA ASN A 2 -4.24 -1.05 -2.92
C ASN A 2 -3.98 -2.09 -1.83
N LEU A 3 -2.71 -2.34 -1.54
CA LEU A 3 -2.29 -3.05 -0.35
C LEU A 3 -2.52 -2.15 0.86
N ALA A 4 -2.90 -2.72 2.00
CA ALA A 4 -3.00 -1.99 3.26
C ALA A 4 -1.68 -1.26 3.58
N GLN A 5 -1.72 0.07 3.51
CA GLN A 5 -0.57 0.92 3.76
C GLN A 5 -1.00 2.24 4.40
N VAL A 6 -0.11 2.81 5.21
CA VAL A 6 -0.28 4.13 5.79
C VAL A 6 0.71 5.10 5.14
N ARG A 7 0.21 6.28 4.78
CA ARG A 7 1.00 7.37 4.22
C ARG A 7 0.96 8.58 5.15
N GLY A 8 2.08 9.26 5.29
CA GLY A 8 2.20 10.46 6.11
C GLY A 8 3.46 11.25 5.76
N CYS A 9 3.68 12.35 6.50
CA CYS A 9 4.97 13.03 6.54
C CYS A 9 5.80 12.34 7.63
N LEU A 10 6.52 11.29 7.27
CA LEU A 10 7.15 10.38 8.24
C LEU A 10 8.45 10.95 8.83
N SER A 11 8.94 12.07 8.31
CA SER A 11 9.99 12.87 8.92
C SER A 11 9.54 13.55 10.23
N GLU A 12 8.24 13.75 10.43
CA GLU A 12 7.68 14.32 11.65
C GLU A 12 7.52 13.25 12.73
N PRO A 13 8.20 13.36 13.89
CA PRO A 13 8.23 12.30 14.89
C PRO A 13 6.83 11.86 15.36
N ARG A 14 5.93 12.82 15.60
CA ARG A 14 4.56 12.52 16.03
C ARG A 14 3.75 11.82 14.94
N THR A 15 3.94 12.18 13.67
CA THR A 15 3.25 11.51 12.56
C THR A 15 3.75 10.08 12.40
N LEU A 16 5.06 9.85 12.52
CA LEU A 16 5.66 8.51 12.46
C LEU A 16 5.19 7.63 13.62
N GLU A 17 5.12 8.18 14.84
CA GLU A 17 4.60 7.49 16.02
C GLU A 17 3.16 7.02 15.80
N LEU A 18 2.28 7.90 15.32
CA LEU A 18 0.88 7.54 15.02
C LEU A 18 0.81 6.53 13.86
N ALA A 19 1.66 6.66 12.84
CA ALA A 19 1.72 5.71 11.73
C ALA A 19 2.12 4.30 12.18
N ARG A 20 3.09 4.21 13.10
CA ARG A 20 3.50 2.95 13.74
C ARG A 20 2.40 2.39 14.63
N ALA A 21 1.72 3.25 15.40
CA ALA A 21 0.59 2.86 16.23
C ALA A 21 -0.58 2.29 15.42
N PHE A 22 -0.80 2.79 14.19
CA PHE A 22 -1.82 2.25 13.28
C PHE A 22 -1.56 0.78 12.91
N GLY A 23 -0.29 0.38 12.76
CA GLY A 23 0.07 -1.04 12.58
C GLY A 23 -0.20 -1.63 11.20
N SER A 24 -0.15 -0.82 10.14
CA SER A 24 -0.19 -1.28 8.74
C SER A 24 1.16 -1.88 8.33
N PRO A 25 1.23 -2.88 7.40
CA PRO A 25 2.50 -3.56 7.10
C PRO A 25 3.49 -2.69 6.31
N VAL A 26 3.01 -1.63 5.66
CA VAL A 26 3.82 -0.71 4.86
C VAL A 26 3.54 0.74 5.29
N LEU A 27 4.60 1.48 5.57
CA LEU A 27 4.59 2.93 5.79
C LEU A 27 5.26 3.63 4.62
N ILE A 28 4.62 4.67 4.09
CA ILE A 28 5.16 5.44 2.97
C ILE A 28 5.28 6.90 3.36
N ASP A 29 6.51 7.40 3.29
CA ASP A 29 6.72 8.84 3.34
C ASP A 29 6.28 9.45 2.01
N SER A 30 5.47 10.49 2.09
CA SER A 30 4.78 11.02 0.92
C SER A 30 4.71 12.51 0.97
N ASN A 31 5.17 13.12 -0.13
CA ASN A 31 5.17 14.56 -0.29
C ASN A 31 3.77 15.13 -0.21
N LEU A 32 3.69 16.35 0.32
CA LEU A 32 2.45 17.10 0.39
C LEU A 32 2.12 17.66 -0.98
N ARG A 33 0.87 17.48 -1.39
CA ARG A 33 0.34 18.08 -2.61
C ARG A 33 -0.36 19.38 -2.23
N ASP A 34 -0.05 20.45 -2.96
CA ASP A 34 -0.73 21.72 -2.80
C ASP A 34 -2.25 21.56 -3.04
N GLY A 35 -3.06 22.29 -2.26
CA GLY A 35 -4.52 22.19 -2.26
C GLY A 35 -5.11 20.89 -1.69
N SER A 36 -4.29 19.96 -1.20
CA SER A 36 -4.80 18.72 -0.57
C SER A 36 -5.23 18.93 0.88
N LEU A 37 -6.13 18.08 1.38
CA LEU A 37 -6.52 18.03 2.80
C LEU A 37 -5.30 17.87 3.72
N ARG A 38 -4.30 17.09 3.31
CA ARG A 38 -3.03 16.94 4.03
C ARG A 38 -2.23 18.23 4.08
N GLY A 39 -2.19 18.98 2.97
CA GLY A 39 -1.58 20.31 2.94
C GLY A 39 -2.23 21.24 3.97
N ALA A 40 -3.56 21.33 3.94
CA ALA A 40 -4.32 22.16 4.87
C ALA A 40 -4.16 21.76 6.35
N ALA A 41 -3.99 20.47 6.64
CA ALA A 41 -3.70 19.97 7.98
C ALA A 41 -2.26 20.27 8.43
N ARG A 42 -1.28 20.08 7.53
CA ARG A 42 0.12 20.45 7.78
C ARG A 42 0.26 21.93 8.09
N ASP A 43 -0.43 22.79 7.35
CA ASP A 43 -0.37 24.25 7.56
C ASP A 43 -0.92 24.68 8.93
N ARG A 44 -1.64 23.78 9.62
CA ARG A 44 -2.13 23.95 11.00
C ARG A 44 -1.34 23.15 12.03
N GLY A 45 -0.26 22.48 11.64
CA GLY A 45 0.52 21.61 12.51
C GLY A 45 -0.23 20.36 13.00
N ILE A 46 -1.27 19.93 12.27
CA ILE A 46 -2.09 18.77 12.66
C ILE A 46 -1.52 17.52 11.96
N PRO A 47 -1.08 16.48 12.70
CA PRO A 47 -0.64 15.22 12.11
C PRO A 47 -1.77 14.58 11.31
N MET A 48 -1.45 14.06 10.12
CA MET A 48 -2.42 13.39 9.26
C MET A 48 -1.83 12.12 8.65
N LEU A 49 -2.59 11.05 8.78
CA LEU A 49 -2.32 9.76 8.14
C LEU A 49 -3.36 9.52 7.05
N VAL A 50 -2.93 8.91 5.94
CA VAL A 50 -3.82 8.37 4.92
C VAL A 50 -3.70 6.86 4.95
N TYR A 51 -4.81 6.19 5.18
CA TYR A 51 -4.90 4.75 5.04
C TYR A 51 -5.40 4.40 3.64
N GLU A 52 -4.59 3.65 2.91
CA GLU A 52 -4.88 3.18 1.56
C GLU A 52 -5.00 1.66 1.63
N ALA A 53 -6.15 1.10 1.27
CA ALA A 53 -6.38 -0.35 1.30
C ALA A 53 -7.59 -0.73 0.44
N GLY A 54 -7.60 -1.95 -0.08
CA GLY A 54 -8.73 -2.50 -0.82
C GLY A 54 -8.93 -1.84 -2.18
N GLU A 55 -10.18 -1.76 -2.64
CA GLU A 55 -10.54 -1.16 -3.92
C GLU A 55 -11.92 -0.52 -3.88
N ALA A 56 -12.19 0.34 -4.85
CA ALA A 56 -13.50 0.95 -4.97
C ALA A 56 -14.58 -0.12 -5.24
N LEU A 57 -15.77 0.09 -4.68
CA LEU A 57 -16.97 -0.71 -4.94
C LEU A 57 -16.88 -2.20 -4.56
N ARG A 58 -15.91 -2.59 -3.73
CA ARG A 58 -15.83 -3.93 -3.15
C ARG A 58 -15.52 -3.89 -1.66
N MET A 59 -16.04 -4.86 -0.92
CA MET A 59 -15.66 -5.09 0.46
C MET A 59 -14.41 -5.98 0.49
N ASP A 60 -13.38 -5.54 1.19
CA ASP A 60 -12.15 -6.29 1.44
C ASP A 60 -11.99 -6.42 2.96
N GLU A 61 -12.33 -7.60 3.49
CA GLU A 61 -12.44 -7.83 4.94
C GLU A 61 -11.12 -7.56 5.67
N VAL A 62 -9.99 -7.97 5.08
CA VAL A 62 -8.65 -7.70 5.59
C VAL A 62 -8.42 -6.19 5.73
N SER A 63 -8.71 -5.43 4.68
CA SER A 63 -8.57 -3.97 4.68
C SER A 63 -9.46 -3.29 5.71
N ILE A 64 -10.70 -3.75 5.86
CA ILE A 64 -11.68 -3.20 6.81
C ILE A 64 -11.21 -3.45 8.25
N ARG A 65 -10.87 -4.70 8.60
CA ARG A 65 -10.41 -5.07 9.94
C ARG A 65 -9.12 -4.38 10.32
N ALA A 66 -8.16 -4.37 9.41
CA ALA A 66 -6.92 -3.62 9.57
C ALA A 66 -7.18 -2.13 9.84
N GLY A 67 -8.11 -1.52 9.09
CA GLY A 67 -8.51 -0.12 9.28
C GLY A 67 -9.13 0.14 10.65
N ILE A 68 -10.11 -0.67 11.06
CA ILE A 68 -10.78 -0.54 12.38
C ILE A 68 -9.76 -0.68 13.51
N ARG A 69 -8.88 -1.68 13.44
CA ARG A 69 -7.83 -1.88 14.45
C ARG A 69 -6.84 -0.74 14.47
N GLY A 70 -6.38 -0.29 13.31
CA GLY A 70 -5.41 0.80 13.21
C GLY A 70 -5.95 2.10 13.78
N ILE A 71 -7.19 2.48 13.44
CA ILE A 71 -7.86 3.65 14.02
C ILE A 71 -7.97 3.52 15.54
N THR A 72 -8.42 2.36 16.04
CA THR A 72 -8.56 2.13 17.49
C THR A 72 -7.21 2.21 18.22
N SER A 73 -6.15 1.68 17.62
CA SER A 73 -4.78 1.75 18.17
C SER A 73 -4.26 3.19 18.20
N VAL A 74 -4.48 3.96 17.13
CA VAL A 74 -4.16 5.39 17.10
C VAL A 74 -4.94 6.16 18.16
N MET A 75 -6.23 5.90 18.34
CA MET A 75 -7.02 6.56 19.38
C MET A 75 -6.49 6.26 20.80
N ARG A 76 -5.99 5.04 21.04
CA ARG A 76 -5.31 4.71 22.31
C ARG A 76 -3.99 5.45 22.47
N GLU A 77 -3.19 5.54 21.41
CA GLU A 77 -1.94 6.30 21.41
C GLU A 77 -2.16 7.81 21.64
N LEU A 78 -3.31 8.32 21.22
CA LEU A 78 -3.77 9.68 21.50
C LEU A 78 -4.38 9.85 22.91
N GLY A 79 -4.50 8.77 23.70
CA GLY A 79 -5.13 8.79 25.02
C GLY A 79 -6.66 8.94 24.99
N MET A 80 -7.30 8.77 23.84
CA MET A 80 -8.77 8.87 23.68
C MET A 80 -9.49 7.62 24.19
N LEU A 81 -8.79 6.49 24.30
CA LEU A 81 -9.32 5.22 24.76
C LEU A 81 -8.40 4.61 25.83
N PRO A 82 -8.95 3.82 26.78
CA PRO A 82 -8.14 3.13 27.78
C PRO A 82 -7.08 2.20 27.14
N PRO A 83 -5.91 2.03 27.79
CA PRO A 83 -4.89 1.11 27.32
C PRO A 83 -5.40 -0.33 27.33
N THR A 84 -4.98 -1.12 26.34
CA THR A 84 -5.29 -2.55 26.29
C THR A 84 -4.29 -3.37 27.10
N ARG A 85 -4.76 -4.40 27.79
CA ARG A 85 -3.88 -5.36 28.50
C ARG A 85 -3.08 -6.25 27.55
N GLN A 86 -3.57 -6.44 26.31
CA GLN A 86 -2.89 -7.22 25.28
C GLN A 86 -2.26 -6.28 24.26
N ARG A 87 -1.02 -5.85 24.52
CA ARG A 87 -0.19 -5.21 23.49
C ARG A 87 0.43 -6.32 22.65
N ARG A 88 -0.34 -6.88 21.71
CA ARG A 88 0.21 -7.82 20.71
C ARG A 88 1.27 -7.05 19.92
N GLN A 89 2.51 -7.53 19.94
CA GLN A 89 3.56 -6.98 19.10
C GLN A 89 3.16 -7.24 17.64
N SER A 90 2.70 -6.21 16.94
CA SER A 90 2.63 -6.26 15.49
C SER A 90 4.05 -6.32 14.96
N ALA A 91 4.25 -7.04 13.85
CA ALA A 91 5.54 -7.04 13.17
C ALA A 91 5.93 -5.59 12.83
N GLU A 92 7.23 -5.27 12.98
CA GLU A 92 7.74 -3.96 12.60
C GLU A 92 7.37 -3.66 11.15
N PRO A 93 6.70 -2.52 10.86
CA PRO A 93 6.23 -2.23 9.53
C PRO A 93 7.41 -1.89 8.62
N VAL A 94 7.23 -2.16 7.33
CA VAL A 94 8.22 -1.83 6.31
C VAL A 94 8.07 -0.36 5.95
N GLN A 95 9.09 0.44 6.22
CA GLN A 95 9.14 1.82 5.73
C GLN A 95 9.72 1.84 4.31
N ALA A 96 8.94 2.35 3.36
CA ALA A 96 9.39 2.53 1.99
C ALA A 96 10.35 3.72 1.86
N LEU A 97 11.39 3.57 1.04
CA LEU A 97 12.32 4.64 0.67
C LEU A 97 11.70 5.64 -0.31
N GLY A 98 10.69 5.19 -1.03
CA GLY A 98 9.98 5.94 -2.05
C GLY A 98 8.93 5.04 -2.70
N SER A 99 8.18 5.59 -3.64
CA SER A 99 7.25 4.77 -4.42
C SER A 99 7.01 5.38 -5.80
N SER A 100 6.76 4.54 -6.80
CA SER A 100 6.57 4.98 -8.18
C SER A 100 5.52 4.17 -8.93
N TRP A 101 4.74 4.86 -9.76
CA TRP A 101 3.78 4.24 -10.65
C TRP A 101 4.48 3.75 -11.93
N LEU A 102 4.28 2.48 -12.25
CA LEU A 102 4.52 1.95 -13.57
C LEU A 102 3.31 2.29 -14.44
N ARG A 103 3.58 2.97 -15.55
CA ARG A 103 2.56 3.42 -16.50
C ARG A 103 2.59 2.57 -17.75
N ALA A 104 1.44 2.42 -18.37
CA ALA A 104 1.31 1.78 -19.68
C ALA A 104 2.04 2.62 -20.73
N GLY A 105 2.95 2.00 -21.48
CA GLY A 105 3.63 2.64 -22.61
C GLY A 105 2.82 2.61 -23.91
N ASP A 106 1.75 1.81 -23.95
CA ASP A 106 0.84 1.64 -25.09
C ASP A 106 -0.57 1.37 -24.56
N SER A 107 -1.57 1.46 -25.44
CA SER A 107 -2.95 1.07 -25.14
C SER A 107 -3.18 -0.43 -25.38
N GLY A 108 -3.91 -1.09 -24.49
CA GLY A 108 -4.24 -2.50 -24.68
C GLY A 108 -4.87 -3.19 -23.46
N LEU A 109 -5.07 -4.50 -23.60
CA LEU A 109 -5.56 -5.36 -22.52
C LEU A 109 -4.39 -5.72 -21.58
N PHE A 110 -4.43 -5.17 -20.38
CA PHE A 110 -3.45 -5.42 -19.33
C PHE A 110 -3.68 -6.78 -18.67
N ARG A 111 -2.64 -7.61 -18.69
CA ARG A 111 -2.56 -8.87 -17.93
C ARG A 111 -1.39 -8.79 -16.97
N SER A 112 -1.69 -8.73 -15.68
CA SER A 112 -0.65 -8.74 -14.66
C SER A 112 0.08 -10.09 -14.63
N ARG A 113 1.40 -10.05 -14.40
CA ARG A 113 2.26 -11.22 -14.15
C ARG A 113 2.67 -11.33 -12.67
N VAL A 114 2.30 -10.34 -11.86
CA VAL A 114 2.61 -10.26 -10.43
C VAL A 114 1.35 -10.08 -9.60
N ARG A 115 1.41 -10.39 -8.30
CA ARG A 115 0.32 -10.14 -7.35
C ARG A 115 0.63 -8.92 -6.49
N LEU A 116 -0.42 -8.32 -5.93
CA LEU A 116 -0.28 -7.33 -4.85
C LEU A 116 0.48 -7.96 -3.67
N GLY A 117 1.42 -7.22 -3.07
CA GLY A 117 2.31 -7.71 -2.02
C GLY A 117 3.55 -8.47 -2.52
N ALA A 118 3.61 -8.83 -3.81
CA ALA A 118 4.77 -9.53 -4.35
C ALA A 118 6.00 -8.62 -4.43
N ARG A 119 7.18 -9.22 -4.18
CA ARG A 119 8.45 -8.56 -4.49
C ARG A 119 8.74 -8.55 -5.99
N VAL A 120 9.38 -7.48 -6.44
CA VAL A 120 9.88 -7.32 -7.82
C VAL A 120 11.29 -6.74 -7.78
N ARG A 121 12.11 -7.09 -8.77
CA ARG A 121 13.42 -6.50 -9.02
C ARG A 121 13.35 -5.55 -10.20
N LYS A 122 14.21 -4.56 -10.23
CA LYS A 122 14.40 -3.71 -11.42
C LYS A 122 14.64 -4.60 -12.66
N GLY A 123 13.86 -4.36 -13.71
CA GLY A 123 13.88 -5.12 -14.97
C GLY A 123 12.84 -6.25 -15.06
N ASP A 124 12.28 -6.71 -13.93
CA ASP A 124 11.27 -7.76 -13.93
C ASP A 124 10.02 -7.31 -14.72
N VAL A 125 9.42 -8.24 -15.46
CA VAL A 125 8.15 -8.01 -16.17
C VAL A 125 7.01 -8.09 -15.16
N VAL A 126 6.32 -6.97 -14.93
CA VAL A 126 5.17 -6.92 -14.00
C VAL A 126 3.85 -7.25 -14.67
N GLY A 127 3.78 -7.12 -15.99
CA GLY A 127 2.57 -7.33 -16.75
C GLY A 127 2.81 -7.13 -18.24
N VAL A 128 1.80 -7.46 -19.03
CA VAL A 128 1.82 -7.29 -20.50
C VAL A 128 0.56 -6.57 -20.96
N LEU A 129 0.70 -5.72 -21.96
CA LEU A 129 -0.38 -5.09 -22.70
C LEU A 129 -0.53 -5.83 -24.02
N ALA A 130 -1.68 -6.47 -24.23
CA ALA A 130 -1.98 -7.22 -25.44
C ALA A 130 -2.99 -6.46 -26.32
N SER A 131 -2.75 -6.44 -27.62
CA SER A 131 -3.75 -5.99 -28.60
C SER A 131 -4.99 -6.88 -28.55
N PRO A 132 -6.22 -6.32 -28.50
CA PRO A 132 -7.44 -7.12 -28.51
C PRO A 132 -7.66 -7.85 -29.85
N PHE A 133 -7.01 -7.40 -30.93
CA PHE A 133 -7.10 -8.00 -32.26
C PHE A 133 -5.99 -9.03 -32.54
N GLY A 134 -5.18 -9.36 -31.54
CA GLY A 134 -4.01 -10.22 -31.69
C GLY A 134 -2.77 -9.47 -32.22
N GLY A 135 -1.64 -10.18 -32.26
CA GLY A 135 -0.36 -9.64 -32.74
C GLY A 135 0.63 -9.33 -31.62
N SER A 136 0.81 -8.04 -31.32
CA SER A 136 1.86 -7.55 -30.43
C SER A 136 1.48 -7.59 -28.94
N GLU A 137 2.45 -7.97 -28.11
CA GLU A 137 2.42 -7.76 -26.66
C GLU A 137 3.55 -6.80 -26.27
N ALA A 138 3.23 -5.79 -25.47
CA ALA A 138 4.20 -4.88 -24.88
C ALA A 138 4.36 -5.20 -23.39
N ALA A 139 5.60 -5.47 -22.95
CA ALA A 139 5.90 -5.75 -21.56
C ALA A 139 6.02 -4.46 -20.74
N ILE A 140 5.44 -4.45 -19.54
CA ILE A 140 5.67 -3.41 -18.54
C ILE A 140 6.74 -3.93 -17.57
N HIS A 141 7.84 -3.19 -17.46
CA HIS A 141 8.98 -3.56 -16.62
C HIS A 141 9.02 -2.74 -15.33
N ALA A 142 9.46 -3.36 -14.24
CA ALA A 142 9.75 -2.65 -13.00
C ALA A 142 10.98 -1.74 -13.15
N HIS A 143 10.85 -0.47 -12.80
CA HIS A 143 11.97 0.48 -12.83
C HIS A 143 12.81 0.49 -11.55
N THR A 144 12.26 -0.03 -10.45
CA THR A 144 12.92 -0.14 -9.15
C THR A 144 12.68 -1.53 -8.54
N THR A 145 13.50 -1.88 -7.55
CA THR A 145 13.34 -3.09 -6.73
C THR A 145 12.46 -2.76 -5.53
N GLY A 146 11.44 -3.56 -5.27
CA GLY A 146 10.47 -3.22 -4.24
C GLY A 146 9.33 -4.20 -4.09
N ILE A 147 8.23 -3.73 -3.51
CA ILE A 147 6.97 -4.47 -3.37
C ILE A 147 5.86 -3.79 -4.16
N VAL A 148 5.02 -4.60 -4.82
CA VAL A 148 3.80 -4.13 -5.48
C VAL A 148 2.76 -3.76 -4.43
N ILE A 149 2.45 -2.47 -4.28
CA ILE A 149 1.53 -1.91 -3.26
C ILE A 149 0.22 -1.41 -3.84
N GLY A 150 0.10 -1.36 -5.17
CA GLY A 150 -1.11 -0.96 -5.87
C GLY A 150 -1.14 -1.54 -7.27
N MET A 151 -2.33 -1.83 -7.78
CA MET A 151 -2.53 -2.37 -9.12
C MET A 151 -3.90 -1.97 -9.65
N THR A 152 -3.97 -1.59 -10.92
CA THR A 152 -5.26 -1.39 -11.60
C THR A 152 -6.09 -2.68 -11.58
N GLN A 153 -7.41 -2.53 -11.54
CA GLN A 153 -8.35 -3.64 -11.75
C GLN A 153 -9.14 -3.47 -13.06
N ILE A 154 -8.91 -2.36 -13.76
CA ILE A 154 -9.46 -2.14 -15.10
C ILE A 154 -8.53 -2.87 -16.09
N PRO A 155 -9.04 -3.86 -16.83
CA PRO A 155 -8.21 -4.65 -17.74
C PRO A 155 -7.83 -3.87 -19.00
N LEU A 156 -8.55 -2.81 -19.35
CA LEU A 156 -8.20 -1.94 -20.47
C LEU A 156 -7.38 -0.75 -19.95
N LEU A 157 -6.15 -0.60 -20.45
CA LEU A 157 -5.30 0.54 -20.18
C LEU A 157 -5.07 1.33 -21.46
N ASN A 158 -5.04 2.64 -21.35
CA ASN A 158 -4.53 3.54 -22.38
C ASN A 158 -3.07 3.91 -22.08
N GLU A 159 -2.36 4.39 -23.08
CA GLU A 159 -1.03 4.97 -22.88
C GLU A 159 -1.05 6.02 -21.75
N GLY A 160 -0.10 5.91 -20.82
CA GLY A 160 0.01 6.77 -19.65
C GLY A 160 -0.82 6.34 -18.43
N ASP A 161 -1.78 5.43 -18.59
CA ASP A 161 -2.56 4.92 -17.46
C ASP A 161 -1.67 4.16 -16.46
N ALA A 162 -2.05 4.23 -15.18
CA ALA A 162 -1.27 3.63 -14.11
C ALA A 162 -1.59 2.13 -13.97
N ALA A 163 -0.60 1.27 -14.22
CA ALA A 163 -0.76 -0.18 -14.16
C ALA A 163 -0.50 -0.73 -12.76
N CYS A 164 0.68 -0.42 -12.19
CA CYS A 164 1.14 -0.93 -10.90
C CYS A 164 1.84 0.18 -10.11
N HIS A 165 1.72 0.17 -8.78
CA HIS A 165 2.47 1.04 -7.87
C HIS A 165 3.48 0.18 -7.10
N ILE A 166 4.77 0.54 -7.17
CA ILE A 166 5.85 -0.13 -6.43
C ILE A 166 6.32 0.76 -5.29
N ALA A 167 6.40 0.21 -4.08
CA ALA A 167 7.14 0.77 -2.95
C ALA A 167 8.58 0.27 -2.98
N GLU A 168 9.54 1.18 -3.03
CA GLU A 168 10.96 0.85 -2.96
C GLU A 168 11.34 0.54 -1.51
N VAL A 169 12.02 -0.59 -1.30
CA VAL A 169 12.39 -1.08 0.04
C VAL A 169 13.78 -1.69 0.00
N GLU A 170 14.57 -1.51 1.06
CA GLU A 170 15.93 -2.04 1.15
C GLU A 170 15.96 -3.58 1.18
N ARG A 171 14.98 -4.18 1.86
CA ARG A 171 14.92 -5.62 2.12
C ARG A 171 13.60 -6.22 1.59
N PRO A 172 13.44 -6.35 0.26
CA PRO A 172 12.18 -6.77 -0.36
C PRO A 172 11.71 -8.15 0.11
N THR A 173 12.62 -9.10 0.35
CA THR A 173 12.24 -10.43 0.88
C THR A 173 11.65 -10.34 2.28
N ALA A 174 12.20 -9.48 3.15
CA ALA A 174 11.65 -9.29 4.50
C ALA A 174 10.30 -8.57 4.44
N ALA A 175 10.16 -7.63 3.51
CA ALA A 175 8.93 -6.89 3.32
C ALA A 175 7.77 -7.76 2.82
N GLU A 176 8.02 -8.60 1.81
CA GLU A 176 7.04 -9.58 1.32
C GLU A 176 6.57 -10.50 2.46
N LYS A 177 7.49 -11.04 3.27
CA LYS A 177 7.14 -11.87 4.43
C LYS A 177 6.31 -11.14 5.47
N ALA A 178 6.63 -9.88 5.76
CA ALA A 178 5.86 -9.07 6.72
C ALA A 178 4.43 -8.82 6.21
N ILE A 179 4.27 -8.61 4.91
CA ILE A 179 2.96 -8.41 4.26
C ILE A 179 2.15 -9.71 4.23
N ASP A 180 2.76 -10.83 3.86
CA ASP A 180 2.08 -12.13 3.88
C ASP A 180 1.64 -12.47 5.31
N ALA A 181 2.50 -12.30 6.32
CA ALA A 181 2.15 -12.52 7.72
C ALA A 181 1.02 -11.59 8.21
N PHE A 182 1.01 -10.34 7.74
CA PHE A 182 -0.08 -9.40 8.03
C PHE A 182 -1.40 -9.90 7.43
N HIS A 183 -1.42 -10.28 6.14
CA HIS A 183 -2.62 -10.83 5.52
C HIS A 183 -3.11 -12.10 6.22
N ASP A 184 -2.22 -13.05 6.50
CA ASP A 184 -2.57 -14.31 7.18
C ASP A 184 -3.16 -14.06 8.57
N HIS A 185 -2.61 -13.08 9.32
CA HIS A 185 -3.15 -12.68 10.62
C HIS A 185 -4.62 -12.25 10.52
N TYR A 186 -4.97 -11.40 9.55
CA TYR A 186 -6.34 -10.91 9.40
C TYR A 186 -7.30 -11.92 8.74
N LEU A 187 -6.80 -12.81 7.89
CA LEU A 187 -7.59 -13.92 7.33
C LEU A 187 -7.85 -15.03 8.36
N SER A 188 -6.89 -15.34 9.23
CA SER A 188 -7.06 -16.39 10.26
C SER A 188 -8.06 -16.02 11.34
N GLU A 189 -8.32 -14.72 11.53
CA GLU A 189 -9.39 -14.22 12.40
C GLU A 189 -10.79 -14.37 11.79
N ASP A 190 -10.90 -14.86 10.55
CA ASP A 190 -12.16 -15.26 9.91
C ASP A 190 -12.53 -16.73 10.17
N ALA A 191 -11.69 -17.50 10.88
CA ALA A 191 -12.11 -18.83 11.32
C ALA A 191 -13.26 -18.68 12.33
N PRO A 192 -14.48 -19.16 12.02
CA PRO A 192 -15.54 -19.18 13.02
C PRO A 192 -15.06 -20.00 14.22
N ALA A 193 -15.28 -19.45 15.42
CA ALA A 193 -15.13 -20.18 16.67
C ALA A 193 -16.09 -21.39 16.73
#